data_AF-A0A6J0VPM9-F1
#
_entry.id   AF-A0A6J0VPM9-F1
#
_cell.length_a   1.000
_cell.length_b   1.000
_cell.length_c   1.000
_cell.angle_alpha   90.00
_cell.angle_beta   90.00
_cell.angle_gamma   90.00
#
_symmetry.space_group_name_H-M   'P 1'
#
loop_
_entity.id
_entity.type
_entity.pdbx_description
1 polymer ?
#
loop_
_entity_poly.entity_id
_entity_poly.type
_entity_poly.pdbx_seq_one_letter_code
_entity_poly.pdbx_strand_id
1 'polypeptide(L)'
;MPVHSRGDKKETNHHDEMEVDYAENEGSSSEDEDTESSSVSEDGDSSEMDDEDCERRRMECLDEMSNLEKQFTDLKDQLYKERLSQVDAKLQEVIAGKAPEYLEPLATLQENMQIRTKVAGIYRELCLESVKNKYECEIQASRQHCEVLLFCLTFKLISILQVFF
;
A
#
# COMPACT_ATOMS: atom_id res chain seq x y z
N MET A 1 -34.15 -22.88 9.41
CA MET A 1 -33.55 -23.29 8.11
C MET A 1 -32.67 -22.15 7.63
N PRO A 2 -31.46 -22.41 7.12
CA PRO A 2 -30.21 -22.13 7.85
C PRO A 2 -29.61 -20.73 7.71
N VAL A 3 -29.03 -20.26 8.82
CA VAL A 3 -28.19 -19.06 8.96
C VAL A 3 -26.77 -19.45 8.56
N HIS A 4 -26.20 -18.84 7.51
CA HIS A 4 -24.83 -19.11 7.12
C HIS A 4 -23.83 -18.41 8.04
N SER A 5 -22.90 -19.24 8.49
CA SER A 5 -21.81 -19.05 9.45
C SER A 5 -21.04 -17.73 9.33
N ARG A 6 -20.86 -17.12 10.50
CA ARG A 6 -19.88 -16.10 10.82
C ARG A 6 -18.47 -16.65 10.57
N GLY A 7 -17.84 -16.21 9.49
CA GLY A 7 -16.46 -16.53 9.18
C GLY A 7 -15.52 -15.60 9.93
N ASP A 8 -14.81 -16.13 10.92
CA ASP A 8 -13.62 -15.52 11.49
C ASP A 8 -12.53 -15.43 10.42
N LYS A 9 -12.27 -14.23 9.90
CA LYS A 9 -11.06 -13.96 9.11
C LYS A 9 -10.03 -13.34 10.02
N LYS A 10 -9.14 -14.21 10.47
CA LYS A 10 -7.87 -13.92 11.15
C LYS A 10 -7.06 -12.94 10.30
N GLU A 11 -6.73 -11.81 10.90
CA GLU A 11 -5.81 -10.80 10.37
C GLU A 11 -4.44 -11.47 10.16
N THR A 12 -4.03 -11.62 8.90
CA THR A 12 -2.64 -11.90 8.55
C THR A 12 -1.91 -10.57 8.47
N ASN A 13 -1.27 -10.21 9.58
CA ASN A 13 -0.28 -9.14 9.65
C ASN A 13 0.97 -9.61 8.89
N HIS A 14 1.16 -9.14 7.66
CA HIS A 14 2.39 -9.40 6.88
C HIS A 14 3.47 -8.46 7.41
N HIS A 15 4.25 -8.95 8.37
CA HIS A 15 5.47 -8.30 8.82
C HIS A 15 6.59 -8.75 7.87
N ASP A 16 6.96 -7.90 6.92
CA ASP A 16 8.14 -8.08 6.09
C ASP A 16 9.38 -7.89 6.97
N GLU A 17 9.87 -8.99 7.55
CA GLU A 17 11.21 -9.06 8.11
C GLU A 17 12.22 -9.24 6.97
N MET A 18 12.98 -8.18 6.71
CA MET A 18 14.06 -8.18 5.73
C MET A 18 15.27 -8.90 6.35
N GLU A 19 15.32 -10.23 6.21
CA GLU A 19 16.47 -11.05 6.59
C GLU A 19 17.60 -10.83 5.58
N VAL A 20 18.68 -10.17 6.02
CA VAL A 20 19.87 -9.93 5.22
C VAL A 20 20.82 -11.10 5.45
N ASP A 21 20.93 -11.98 4.45
CA ASP A 21 21.84 -13.13 4.46
C ASP A 21 23.29 -12.63 4.30
N TYR A 22 24.07 -12.67 5.37
CA TYR A 22 25.51 -12.43 5.31
C TYR A 22 26.16 -13.74 4.86
N ALA A 23 26.69 -13.77 3.64
CA ALA A 23 27.52 -14.89 3.19
C ALA A 23 28.76 -15.00 4.11
N GLU A 24 28.76 -16.00 4.98
CA GLU A 24 29.92 -16.38 5.77
C GLU A 24 31.01 -16.85 4.80
N ASN A 25 32.03 -16.02 4.63
CA ASN A 25 33.21 -16.31 3.83
C ASN A 25 34.08 -17.34 4.58
N GLU A 26 33.91 -18.60 4.21
CA GLU A 26 34.71 -19.78 4.57
C GLU A 26 36.22 -19.48 4.55
N GLY A 27 36.80 -19.26 5.73
CA GLY A 27 38.24 -19.12 5.91
C GLY A 27 38.94 -20.47 5.87
N SER A 28 39.18 -21.00 4.68
CA SER A 28 40.08 -22.14 4.46
C SER A 28 41.53 -21.65 4.44
N SER A 29 42.28 -21.89 5.52
CA SER A 29 43.74 -21.72 5.55
C SER A 29 44.38 -23.08 5.79
N SER A 30 44.79 -23.70 4.69
CA SER A 30 45.55 -24.95 4.63
C SER A 30 46.99 -24.64 4.24
N GLU A 31 47.91 -25.41 4.83
CA GLU A 31 49.28 -25.69 4.44
C GLU A 31 50.41 -24.88 5.12
N ASP A 32 51.10 -25.64 5.98
CA ASP A 32 52.50 -25.51 6.39
C ASP A 32 53.44 -25.25 5.19
N GLU A 33 54.62 -24.68 5.44
CA GLU A 33 55.92 -25.22 5.03
C GLU A 33 57.03 -24.29 5.56
N ASP A 34 57.93 -24.91 6.33
CA ASP A 34 59.18 -24.35 6.81
C ASP A 34 60.07 -23.91 5.64
N THR A 35 60.68 -22.73 5.72
CA THR A 35 61.87 -22.41 4.91
C THR A 35 62.84 -21.61 5.75
N GLU A 36 63.71 -22.35 6.44
CA GLU A 36 64.98 -21.87 7.00
C GLU A 36 65.84 -21.31 5.85
N SER A 37 65.82 -20.00 5.66
CA SER A 37 66.69 -19.33 4.68
C SER A 37 68.06 -19.08 5.28
N SER A 38 69.02 -19.84 4.78
CA SER A 38 70.44 -19.78 5.05
C SER A 38 71.05 -18.39 4.83
N SER A 39 71.65 -17.84 5.87
CA SER A 39 72.65 -16.76 5.81
C SER A 39 73.89 -17.22 5.04
N VAL A 40 74.19 -16.67 3.86
CA VAL A 40 75.58 -16.38 3.40
C VAL A 40 75.63 -15.21 2.40
N SER A 41 76.69 -14.42 2.56
CA SER A 41 77.45 -13.67 1.55
C SER A 41 77.02 -12.27 1.13
N GLU A 42 77.74 -11.34 1.75
CA GLU A 42 78.05 -9.99 1.32
C GLU A 42 78.87 -10.05 0.01
N ASP A 43 78.38 -9.43 -1.06
CA ASP A 43 79.23 -8.90 -2.13
C ASP A 43 78.60 -7.62 -2.67
N GLY A 44 79.40 -6.55 -2.64
CA GLY A 44 78.96 -5.20 -2.90
C GLY A 44 78.82 -4.91 -4.40
N ASP A 45 77.60 -4.55 -4.79
CA ASP A 45 77.38 -3.48 -5.76
C ASP A 45 76.25 -2.62 -5.20
N SER A 46 76.62 -1.80 -4.21
CA SER A 46 75.73 -0.79 -3.66
C SER A 46 75.55 0.26 -4.74
N SER A 47 74.62 0.00 -5.66
CA SER A 47 74.05 1.03 -6.52
C SER A 47 73.69 2.19 -5.60
N GLU A 48 74.37 3.31 -5.78
CA GLU A 48 73.98 4.62 -5.31
C GLU A 48 72.64 4.93 -6.00
N MET A 49 71.60 4.25 -5.54
CA MET A 49 70.22 4.58 -5.83
C MET A 49 70.08 5.97 -5.26
N ASP A 50 69.78 6.91 -6.15
CA ASP A 50 69.51 8.29 -5.80
C ASP A 50 68.42 8.29 -4.73
N ASP A 51 68.79 8.50 -3.47
CA ASP A 51 67.84 8.54 -2.35
C ASP A 51 66.74 9.58 -2.62
N GLU A 52 67.03 10.59 -3.45
CA GLU A 52 66.07 11.56 -3.95
C GLU A 52 65.01 10.93 -4.88
N ASP A 53 65.34 9.93 -5.70
CA ASP A 53 64.39 9.22 -6.56
C ASP A 53 63.50 8.28 -5.73
N CYS A 54 64.07 7.63 -4.71
CA CYS A 54 63.30 6.85 -3.73
C CYS A 54 62.29 7.72 -2.98
N GLU A 55 62.70 8.89 -2.49
CA GLU A 55 61.82 9.82 -1.78
C GLU A 55 60.80 10.47 -2.71
N ARG A 56 61.18 10.75 -3.97
CA ARG A 56 60.24 11.23 -5.00
C ARG A 56 59.12 10.23 -5.25
N ARG A 57 59.45 8.96 -5.48
CA ARG A 57 58.45 7.90 -5.69
C ARG A 57 57.55 7.69 -4.48
N ARG A 58 58.10 7.83 -3.26
CA ARG A 58 57.32 7.79 -2.02
C ARG A 58 56.31 8.93 -1.96
N MET A 59 56.73 10.14 -2.32
CA MET A 59 55.87 11.32 -2.32
C MET A 59 54.76 11.22 -3.37
N GLU A 60 55.07 10.76 -4.58
CA GLU A 60 54.08 10.52 -5.64
C GLU A 60 53.02 9.50 -5.20
N CYS A 61 53.44 8.39 -4.59
CA CYS A 61 52.51 7.38 -4.06
C CYS A 61 51.59 7.95 -2.97
N LEU A 62 52.11 8.80 -2.07
CA LEU A 62 51.29 9.46 -1.05
C LEU A 62 50.31 10.47 -1.65
N ASP A 63 50.71 11.21 -2.69
CA ASP A 63 49.84 12.16 -3.39
C ASP A 63 48.71 11.43 -4.14
N GLU A 64 49.01 10.32 -4.82
CA GLU A 64 48.02 9.46 -5.47
C GLU A 64 47.01 8.90 -4.45
N MET A 65 47.49 8.40 -3.30
CA MET A 65 46.64 7.90 -2.22
C MET A 65 45.76 9.01 -1.65
N SER A 66 46.30 10.21 -1.44
CA SER A 66 45.54 11.37 -0.97
C SER A 66 44.46 11.80 -1.98
N ASN A 67 44.81 11.80 -3.27
CA ASN A 67 43.87 12.10 -4.34
C ASN A 67 42.77 11.04 -4.46
N LEU A 68 43.07 9.76 -4.25
CA LEU A 68 42.07 8.69 -4.18
C LEU A 68 41.14 8.89 -2.99
N GLU A 69 41.67 9.15 -1.80
CA GLU A 69 40.86 9.38 -0.60
C GLU A 69 39.91 10.57 -0.76
N LYS A 70 40.38 11.64 -1.41
CA LYS A 70 39.55 12.79 -1.77
C LYS A 70 38.42 12.39 -2.72
N GLN A 71 38.73 11.66 -3.79
CA GLN A 71 37.70 11.19 -4.74
C GLN A 71 36.66 10.29 -4.07
N PHE A 72 37.08 9.39 -3.17
CA PHE A 72 36.15 8.57 -2.39
C PHE A 72 35.24 9.41 -1.49
N THR A 73 35.77 10.48 -0.90
CA THR A 73 35.01 11.39 -0.06
C THR A 73 34.01 12.21 -0.89
N ASP A 74 34.44 12.75 -2.04
CA ASP A 74 33.57 13.50 -2.96
C ASP A 74 32.43 12.61 -3.50
N LEU A 75 32.72 11.37 -3.89
CA LEU A 75 31.73 10.40 -4.35
C LEU A 75 30.72 10.04 -3.25
N LYS A 76 31.20 9.85 -2.03
CA LYS A 76 30.36 9.55 -0.87
C LYS A 76 29.40 10.71 -0.58
N ASP A 77 29.90 11.95 -0.59
CA ASP A 77 29.09 13.14 -0.39
C ASP A 77 28.05 13.32 -1.51
N GLN A 78 28.43 13.02 -2.76
CA GLN A 78 27.51 13.05 -3.89
C GLN A 78 26.40 12.01 -3.72
N LEU A 79 26.73 10.78 -3.33
CA LEU A 79 25.77 9.71 -3.09
C LEU A 79 24.77 10.10 -1.99
N TYR A 80 25.24 10.67 -0.89
CA TYR A 80 24.35 11.12 0.19
C TYR A 80 23.44 12.27 -0.25
N LYS A 81 23.96 13.25 -1.00
CA LYS A 81 23.15 14.35 -1.55
C LYS A 81 22.08 13.83 -2.51
N GLU A 82 22.44 12.91 -3.40
CA GLU A 82 21.48 12.30 -4.32
C GLU A 82 20.41 11.54 -3.55
N ARG A 83 20.81 10.73 -2.57
CA ARG A 83 19.86 9.96 -1.76
C ARG A 83 18.89 10.87 -1.00
N LEU A 84 19.41 11.95 -0.42
CA LEU A 84 18.58 12.94 0.26
C LEU A 84 17.61 13.60 -0.72
N SER A 85 18.08 13.99 -1.91
CA SER A 85 17.24 14.59 -2.94
C SER A 85 16.12 13.65 -3.43
N GLN A 86 16.40 12.34 -3.55
CA GLN A 86 15.37 11.35 -3.91
C GLN A 86 14.29 11.24 -2.83
N VAL A 87 14.69 11.23 -1.56
CA VAL A 87 13.75 11.19 -0.43
C VAL A 87 12.93 12.48 -0.36
N ASP A 88 13.58 13.64 -0.52
CA ASP A 88 12.91 14.94 -0.53
C ASP A 88 11.90 15.03 -1.68
N ALA A 89 12.23 14.54 -2.88
CA ALA A 89 11.30 14.50 -4.00
C ALA A 89 10.05 13.67 -3.70
N LYS A 90 10.22 12.46 -3.15
CA LYS A 90 9.09 11.61 -2.72
C LYS A 90 8.27 12.28 -1.61
N LEU A 91 8.92 12.92 -0.65
CA LEU A 91 8.24 13.65 0.41
C LEU A 91 7.41 14.82 -0.15
N GLN A 92 7.94 15.55 -1.12
CA GLN A 92 7.19 16.61 -1.80
C GLN A 92 5.98 16.07 -2.56
N GLU A 93 6.08 14.90 -3.21
CA GLU A 93 4.92 14.26 -3.86
C GLU A 93 3.83 13.89 -2.85
N VAL A 94 4.20 13.37 -1.67
CA VAL A 94 3.27 13.05 -0.59
C VAL A 94 2.62 14.32 -0.04
N ILE A 95 3.40 15.37 0.26
CA ILE A 95 2.88 16.66 0.75
C ILE A 95 1.95 17.31 -0.28
N ALA A 96 2.29 17.24 -1.57
CA ALA A 96 1.45 17.73 -2.64
C ALA A 96 0.18 16.89 -2.87
N GLY A 97 0.04 15.75 -2.18
CA GLY A 97 -1.07 14.81 -2.36
C GLY A 97 -1.07 14.15 -3.74
N LYS A 98 0.09 14.04 -4.37
CA LYS A 98 0.28 13.45 -5.71
C LYS A 98 1.01 12.11 -5.68
N ALA A 99 1.36 11.63 -4.49
CA ALA A 99 2.01 10.34 -4.32
C ALA A 99 1.13 9.20 -4.89
N PRO A 100 1.59 8.51 -5.93
CA PRO A 100 0.75 7.61 -6.74
C PRO A 100 0.21 6.41 -5.95
N GLU A 101 1.00 5.93 -4.98
CA GLU A 101 0.65 4.83 -4.08
C GLU A 101 -0.62 5.09 -3.24
N TYR A 102 -1.00 6.36 -3.03
CA TYR A 102 -2.23 6.73 -2.31
C TYR A 102 -3.38 7.11 -3.23
N LEU A 103 -3.09 7.54 -4.47
CA LEU A 103 -4.10 8.03 -5.40
C LEU A 103 -5.06 6.92 -5.86
N GLU A 104 -4.55 5.73 -6.15
CA GLU A 104 -5.39 4.60 -6.57
C GLU A 104 -6.33 4.13 -5.44
N PRO A 105 -5.85 3.83 -4.21
CA PRO A 105 -6.73 3.54 -3.08
C PRO A 105 -7.76 4.63 -2.78
N LEU A 106 -7.36 5.90 -2.92
CA LEU A 106 -8.27 7.04 -2.74
C LEU A 106 -9.39 7.04 -3.79
N ALA A 107 -9.07 6.82 -5.07
CA ALA A 107 -10.04 6.74 -6.14
C ALA A 107 -11.05 5.60 -5.91
N THR A 108 -10.57 4.42 -5.52
CA THR A 108 -11.43 3.27 -5.17
C THR A 108 -12.34 3.59 -3.98
N LEU A 109 -11.82 4.27 -2.95
CA LEU A 109 -12.63 4.66 -1.80
C LEU A 109 -13.71 5.67 -2.18
N GLN A 110 -13.38 6.65 -3.03
CA GLN A 110 -14.33 7.64 -3.55
C GLN A 110 -15.43 6.97 -4.39
N GLU A 111 -15.08 6.02 -5.25
CA GLU A 111 -16.05 5.24 -6.01
C GLU A 111 -17.01 4.46 -5.10
N ASN A 112 -16.46 3.74 -4.11
CA ASN A 112 -17.26 3.00 -3.14
C ASN A 112 -18.22 3.90 -2.35
N MET A 113 -17.77 5.10 -1.98
CA MET A 113 -18.63 6.10 -1.35
C MET A 113 -19.79 6.48 -2.28
N GLN A 114 -19.50 6.80 -3.55
CA GLN A 114 -20.53 7.16 -4.52
C GLN A 114 -21.54 6.04 -4.75
N ILE A 115 -21.09 4.79 -4.86
CA ILE A 115 -21.96 3.61 -5.00
C ILE A 115 -22.88 3.50 -3.79
N ARG A 116 -22.33 3.57 -2.56
CA ARG A 116 -23.14 3.50 -1.34
C ARG A 116 -24.18 4.60 -1.26
N THR A 117 -23.82 5.84 -1.63
CA THR A 117 -24.76 6.96 -1.68
C THR A 117 -25.87 6.73 -2.71
N LYS A 118 -25.54 6.28 -3.92
CA LYS A 118 -26.53 5.96 -4.96
C LYS A 118 -27.49 4.86 -4.52
N VAL A 119 -26.96 3.77 -3.98
CA VAL A 119 -27.77 2.65 -3.47
C VAL A 119 -28.69 3.11 -2.34
N ALA A 120 -28.20 3.90 -1.39
CA ALA A 120 -29.03 4.46 -0.33
C ALA A 120 -30.15 5.38 -0.86
N GLY A 121 -29.87 6.16 -1.91
CA GLY A 121 -30.87 6.98 -2.60
C GLY A 121 -31.99 6.15 -3.20
N ILE A 122 -31.65 5.13 -4.00
CA ILE A 122 -32.61 4.22 -4.62
C ILE A 122 -33.43 3.49 -3.55
N TYR A 123 -32.76 3.01 -2.48
CA TYR A 123 -33.44 2.32 -1.39
C TYR A 123 -34.48 3.23 -0.71
N ARG A 124 -34.13 4.50 -0.46
CA ARG A 124 -35.06 5.49 0.09
C ARG A 124 -36.26 5.70 -0.82
N GLU A 125 -36.05 5.85 -2.13
CA GLU A 125 -37.13 6.01 -3.10
C GLU A 125 -38.07 4.80 -3.10
N LEU A 126 -37.53 3.59 -3.12
CA LEU A 126 -38.32 2.36 -3.05
C LEU A 126 -39.11 2.24 -1.74
N CYS A 127 -38.53 2.65 -0.61
CA CYS A 127 -39.26 2.69 0.66
C CYS A 127 -40.43 3.66 0.62
N LEU A 128 -40.25 4.86 0.06
CA LEU A 128 -41.30 5.86 -0.08
C LEU A 128 -42.43 5.38 -1.01
N GLU A 129 -42.07 4.81 -2.16
CA GLU A 129 -43.03 4.25 -3.11
C GLU A 129 -43.82 3.09 -2.48
N SER A 130 -43.15 2.23 -1.70
CA SER A 130 -43.82 1.15 -0.96
C SER A 130 -44.85 1.66 0.04
N VAL A 131 -44.54 2.73 0.78
CA VAL A 131 -45.49 3.34 1.73
C VAL A 131 -46.67 3.98 0.99
N LYS A 132 -46.40 4.69 -0.10
CA LYS A 132 -47.43 5.30 -0.95
C LYS A 132 -48.38 4.24 -1.51
N ASN A 133 -47.83 3.16 -2.06
CA ASN A 133 -48.62 2.05 -2.61
C ASN A 133 -49.53 1.42 -1.54
N LYS A 134 -49.02 1.20 -0.32
CA LYS A 134 -49.84 0.68 0.80
C LYS A 134 -51.00 1.62 1.12
N TYR A 135 -50.73 2.92 1.19
CA TYR A 135 -51.74 3.93 1.46
C TYR A 135 -52.82 3.97 0.37
N GLU A 136 -52.43 3.94 -0.90
CA GLU A 136 -53.36 3.95 -2.02
C GLU A 136 -54.23 2.69 -2.06
N CYS A 137 -53.65 1.52 -1.80
CA CYS A 137 -54.39 0.26 -1.68
C CYS A 137 -55.44 0.32 -0.56
N GLU A 138 -55.12 0.88 0.61
CA GLU A 138 -56.04 0.99 1.73
C GLU A 138 -57.23 1.91 1.43
N ILE A 139 -56.96 3.05 0.76
CA ILE A 139 -58.01 3.95 0.26
C ILE A 139 -58.95 3.21 -0.69
N GLN A 140 -58.38 2.46 -1.64
CA GLN A 140 -59.16 1.74 -2.63
C GLN A 140 -60.03 0.66 -1.97
N ALA A 141 -59.47 -0.13 -1.06
CA ALA A 141 -60.21 -1.13 -0.31
C ALA A 141 -61.36 -0.52 0.50
N SER A 142 -61.11 0.60 1.19
CA SER A 142 -62.13 1.33 1.95
C SER A 142 -63.27 1.87 1.08
N ARG A 143 -62.94 2.41 -0.10
CA ARG A 143 -63.94 2.90 -1.07
C ARG A 143 -64.82 1.77 -1.58
N GLN A 144 -64.21 0.67 -2.04
CA GLN A 144 -64.94 -0.50 -2.52
C GLN A 144 -65.84 -1.10 -1.43
N HIS A 145 -65.34 -1.17 -0.19
CA HIS A 145 -66.13 -1.65 0.93
C HIS A 145 -67.36 -0.75 1.19
N CYS A 146 -67.19 0.57 1.17
CA CYS A 146 -68.28 1.52 1.31
C CYS A 146 -69.33 1.38 0.20
N GLU A 147 -68.89 1.29 -1.06
CA GLU A 147 -69.77 1.09 -2.21
C GLU A 147 -70.59 -0.20 -2.08
N VAL A 148 -69.96 -1.32 -1.72
CA VAL A 148 -70.64 -2.61 -1.52
C VAL A 148 -71.67 -2.54 -0.39
N LEU A 149 -71.34 -1.89 0.73
CA LEU A 149 -72.28 -1.70 1.82
C LEU A 149 -73.48 -0.86 1.39
N LEU A 150 -73.24 0.22 0.63
CA LEU A 150 -74.30 1.07 0.08
C LEU A 150 -75.24 0.25 -0.82
N PHE A 151 -74.69 -0.53 -1.76
CA PHE A 151 -75.47 -1.42 -2.63
C PHE A 151 -76.26 -2.48 -1.84
N CYS A 152 -75.69 -3.05 -0.78
CA CYS A 152 -76.38 -4.04 0.03
C CYS A 152 -77.56 -3.43 0.80
N LEU A 153 -77.38 -2.23 1.37
CA LEU A 153 -78.44 -1.50 2.07
C LEU A 153 -79.56 -1.08 1.13
N THR A 154 -79.24 -0.57 -0.06
CA THR A 154 -80.26 -0.20 -1.05
C THR A 154 -81.06 -1.41 -1.49
N PHE A 155 -80.41 -2.55 -1.75
CA PHE A 155 -81.09 -3.78 -2.11
C PHE A 155 -82.03 -4.27 -0.99
N LYS A 156 -81.56 -4.27 0.27
CA LYS A 156 -82.38 -4.62 1.45
C LYS A 156 -83.60 -3.70 1.59
N LEU A 157 -83.43 -2.40 1.44
CA LEU A 157 -84.53 -1.42 1.47
C LEU A 157 -85.57 -1.71 0.38
N ILE A 158 -85.13 -1.93 -0.85
CA ILE A 158 -86.03 -2.25 -1.98
C ILE A 158 -86.81 -3.54 -1.70
N SER A 159 -86.14 -4.60 -1.24
CA SER A 159 -86.80 -5.86 -0.90
C SER A 159 -87.83 -5.70 0.22
N ILE A 160 -87.54 -4.89 1.25
CA ILE A 160 -88.51 -4.59 2.32
C ILE A 160 -89.72 -3.84 1.75
N LEU A 161 -89.50 -2.80 0.95
CA LEU A 161 -90.62 -2.04 0.35
C LEU A 161 -91.53 -2.91 -0.51
N GLN A 162 -90.98 -3.88 -1.26
CA GLN A 162 -91.76 -4.84 -2.07
C GLN A 162 -92.58 -5.85 -1.25
N VAL A 163 -92.26 -6.06 0.04
CA VAL A 163 -93.06 -6.91 0.92
C VAL A 163 -94.22 -6.14 1.55
N PHE A 164 -94.08 -4.81 1.70
CA PHE A 164 -95.08 -3.96 2.33
C PHE A 164 -96.09 -3.34 1.36
N PHE A 165 -95.83 -3.37 0.05
CA PHE A 165 -96.74 -2.92 -1.03
C PHE A 165 -97.08 -4.09 -1.95
#